data_AF-A0A2K2VES1-F1
#
_entry.id   AF-A0A2K2VES1-F1
#
_cell.length_a   1.000
_cell.length_b   1.000
_cell.length_c   1.000
_cell.angle_alpha   90.00
_cell.angle_beta   90.00
_cell.angle_gamma   90.00
#
_symmetry.space_group_name_H-M   'P 1'
#
loop_
_entity.id
_entity.type
_entity.pdbx_description
1 polymer ?
#
loop_
_entity_poly.entity_id
_entity_poly.type
_entity_poly.pdbx_seq_one_letter_code
_entity_poly.pdbx_strand_id
1 'polypeptide(L)'
;MLEDFALIGKIYTRFSPLREAEGIVVRNGKIDFTGSQEEVRKRARELGMEIIDRRGYTIIPGFIDSHMHLSSLGLSLMTLDLRGTKSIEELKSKMKDFIERGGKKAVLGRGWDQELFSEGRWPRASDIDEVAGDLP
;
A
#
# COMPACT_ATOMS: atom_id res chain seq x y z
N MET A 1 21.41 -2.93 6.39
CA MET A 1 21.71 -1.50 6.62
C MET A 1 21.23 -0.75 5.40
N LEU A 2 20.60 0.41 5.56
CA LEU A 2 20.27 1.26 4.41
C LEU A 2 21.59 1.77 3.83
N GLU A 3 21.79 1.62 2.52
CA GLU A 3 22.99 2.12 1.86
C GLU A 3 22.98 3.66 1.84
N ASP A 4 24.16 4.26 1.97
CA ASP A 4 24.36 5.70 1.88
C ASP A 4 24.34 6.11 0.40
N PHE A 5 23.47 7.06 0.03
CA PHE A 5 23.33 7.52 -1.35
C PHE A 5 23.10 9.03 -1.46
N ALA A 6 23.39 9.58 -2.62
CA ALA A 6 23.00 10.92 -3.01
C ALA A 6 21.91 10.86 -4.07
N LEU A 7 20.91 11.73 -3.95
CA LEU A 7 19.78 11.80 -4.86
C LEU A 7 19.73 13.19 -5.50
N ILE A 8 19.67 13.25 -6.83
CA ILE A 8 19.55 14.48 -7.61
C ILE A 8 18.17 14.55 -8.25
N GLY A 9 17.53 15.72 -8.20
CA GLY A 9 16.22 15.96 -8.79
C GLY A 9 15.56 17.23 -8.21
N LYS A 10 14.31 17.51 -8.58
CA LYS A 10 13.56 18.60 -7.96
C LYS A 10 13.01 18.11 -6.61
N ILE A 11 13.52 18.61 -5.49
CA ILE A 11 13.20 18.09 -4.16
C ILE A 11 12.48 19.15 -3.32
N TYR A 12 11.27 18.84 -2.87
CA TYR A 12 10.58 19.64 -1.85
C TYR A 12 11.01 19.18 -0.46
N THR A 13 11.66 20.06 0.30
CA THR A 13 12.10 19.75 1.68
C THR A 13 11.09 20.24 2.72
N ARG A 14 10.24 21.21 2.35
CA ARG A 14 9.17 21.77 3.19
C ARG A 14 8.12 22.42 2.30
N PHE A 15 6.85 22.36 2.70
CA PHE A 15 5.75 22.99 1.96
C PHE A 15 5.23 24.30 2.58
N SER A 16 5.51 24.57 3.86
CA SER A 16 5.04 25.79 4.55
C SER A 16 6.11 26.39 5.49
N PRO A 17 6.88 27.42 5.07
CA PRO A 17 6.94 27.92 3.69
C PRO A 17 7.57 26.90 2.75
N LEU A 18 7.32 27.07 1.44
CA LEU A 18 7.89 26.22 0.41
C LEU A 18 9.43 26.31 0.42
N ARG A 19 10.10 25.16 0.49
CA ARG A 19 11.56 25.05 0.32
C ARG A 19 11.88 23.94 -0.64
N GLU A 20 12.73 24.27 -1.61
CA GLU A 20 13.19 23.37 -2.66
C GLU A 20 14.71 23.17 -2.55
N ALA A 21 15.18 22.03 -3.08
CA ALA A 21 16.59 21.70 -3.29
C ALA A 21 16.72 20.94 -4.61
N GLU A 22 17.94 20.88 -5.14
CA GLU A 22 18.25 20.14 -6.37
C GLU A 22 18.88 18.77 -6.08
N GLY A 23 19.16 18.49 -4.81
CA GLY A 23 19.59 17.17 -4.36
C GLY A 23 19.68 17.05 -2.85
N ILE A 24 19.80 15.80 -2.39
CA ILE A 24 20.03 15.42 -1.00
C ILE A 24 21.14 14.38 -0.88
N VAL A 25 21.85 14.39 0.24
CA VAL A 25 22.75 13.32 0.68
C VAL A 25 22.05 12.60 1.84
N VAL A 26 21.94 11.28 1.75
CA VAL A 26 21.32 10.44 2.78
C VAL A 26 22.40 9.54 3.38
N ARG A 27 22.57 9.61 4.70
CA ARG A 27 23.46 8.74 5.45
C ARG A 27 22.73 8.07 6.60
N ASN A 28 22.91 6.76 6.76
CA ASN A 28 22.28 5.98 7.83
C ASN A 28 20.76 6.21 7.94
N GLY A 29 20.07 6.30 6.79
CA GLY A 29 18.63 6.56 6.72
C GLY A 29 18.19 7.97 7.14
N LYS A 30 19.10 8.95 7.25
CA LYS A 30 18.80 10.35 7.56
C LYS A 30 19.32 11.27 6.48
N ILE A 31 18.63 12.39 6.27
CA ILE A 31 19.12 13.47 5.39
C ILE A 31 20.29 14.15 6.09
N ASP A 32 21.46 14.08 5.48
CA ASP A 32 22.71 14.69 5.95
C ASP A 32 22.93 16.09 5.35
N PHE A 33 22.53 16.26 4.08
CA PHE A 33 22.67 17.53 3.37
C PHE A 33 21.58 17.70 2.32
N THR A 34 21.17 18.95 2.07
CA THR A 34 20.29 19.36 0.97
C THR A 34 20.88 20.60 0.32
N GLY A 35 20.93 20.68 -1.01
CA GLY A 35 21.51 21.85 -1.69
C GLY A 35 21.39 21.79 -3.20
N SER A 36 22.28 22.50 -3.88
CA SER A 36 22.40 22.46 -5.34
C SER A 36 22.87 21.08 -5.83
N GLN A 37 22.60 20.77 -7.09
CA GLN A 37 23.07 19.52 -7.70
C GLN A 37 24.59 19.41 -7.65
N GLU A 38 25.31 20.52 -7.81
CA GLU A 38 26.76 20.55 -7.79
C GLU A 38 27.34 20.17 -6.42
N GLU A 39 26.82 20.79 -5.35
CA GLU A 39 27.25 20.52 -3.97
C GLU A 39 26.99 19.07 -3.58
N VAL A 40 25.82 18.54 -3.93
CA VAL A 40 25.44 17.16 -3.63
C VAL A 40 26.34 16.17 -4.38
N ARG A 41 26.61 16.40 -5.67
CA ARG A 41 27.54 15.57 -6.46
C ARG A 41 28.96 15.63 -5.93
N LYS A 42 29.43 16.80 -5.49
CA LYS A 42 30.75 16.96 -4.89
C LYS A 42 30.88 16.12 -3.61
N ARG A 43 29.95 16.29 -2.67
CA ARG A 43 29.94 15.53 -1.40
C ARG A 43 29.84 14.02 -1.64
N ALA A 44 28.97 13.60 -2.55
CA ALA A 44 28.82 12.19 -2.89
C ALA A 44 30.13 11.58 -3.43
N ARG A 45 30.85 12.30 -4.30
CA ARG A 45 32.15 11.86 -4.82
C ARG A 45 33.22 11.81 -3.73
N GLU A 46 33.29 12.81 -2.86
CA GLU A 46 34.23 12.85 -1.73
C GLU A 46 34.02 11.70 -0.75
N LEU A 47 32.77 11.25 -0.58
CA LEU A 47 32.37 10.17 0.31
C LEU A 47 32.29 8.79 -0.39
N GLY A 48 32.56 8.73 -1.71
CA GLY A 48 32.44 7.48 -2.48
C GLY A 48 31.02 6.90 -2.55
N MET A 49 30.00 7.75 -2.49
CA MET A 49 28.58 7.36 -2.46
C MET A 49 27.99 7.19 -3.86
N GLU A 50 26.98 6.32 -3.97
CA GLU A 50 26.17 6.23 -5.19
C GLU A 50 25.45 7.56 -5.46
N ILE A 51 25.42 7.98 -6.73
CA ILE A 51 24.65 9.14 -7.18
C ILE A 51 23.47 8.67 -8.03
N ILE A 52 22.27 8.83 -7.50
CA ILE A 52 21.01 8.51 -8.16
C ILE A 52 20.45 9.79 -8.77
N ASP A 53 20.44 9.88 -10.10
CA ASP A 53 19.94 11.05 -10.84
C ASP A 53 18.52 10.81 -11.37
N ARG A 54 17.52 11.46 -10.77
CA ARG A 54 16.09 11.30 -11.11
C ARG A 54 15.61 12.44 -12.00
N ARG A 55 16.33 12.67 -13.11
CA ARG A 55 16.04 13.72 -14.10
C ARG A 55 14.55 13.79 -14.44
N GLY A 56 13.94 14.97 -14.22
CA GLY A 56 12.53 15.23 -14.54
C GLY A 56 11.51 14.77 -13.49
N TYR A 57 11.91 14.02 -12.46
CA TYR A 57 11.02 13.64 -11.36
C TYR A 57 11.03 14.67 -10.24
N THR A 58 9.89 14.79 -9.56
CA THR A 58 9.74 15.55 -8.33
C THR A 58 9.82 14.60 -7.14
N ILE A 59 10.64 14.93 -6.16
CA ILE A 59 10.83 14.18 -4.92
C ILE A 59 10.19 14.99 -3.79
N ILE A 60 9.39 14.32 -2.98
CA ILE A 60 8.68 14.91 -1.83
C ILE A 60 8.93 14.04 -0.60
N PRO A 61 8.71 14.57 0.63
CA PRO A 61 8.69 13.73 1.82
C PRO A 61 7.63 12.65 1.67
N GLY A 62 7.93 11.44 2.17
CA GLY A 62 6.92 10.38 2.25
C GLY A 62 5.72 10.86 3.07
N PHE A 63 4.52 10.42 2.69
CA PHE A 63 3.32 10.76 3.44
C PHE A 63 3.38 10.18 4.86
N ILE A 64 2.98 10.98 5.84
CA ILE A 64 2.84 10.57 7.23
C ILE A 64 1.36 10.60 7.55
N ASP A 65 0.77 9.42 7.72
CA ASP A 65 -0.58 9.26 8.23
C ASP A 65 -0.53 9.25 9.77
N SER A 66 -1.15 10.26 10.39
CA SER A 66 -1.11 10.47 11.83
C SER A 66 -2.09 9.60 12.61
N HIS A 67 -3.02 8.90 11.93
CA HIS A 67 -4.00 8.06 12.59
C HIS A 67 -4.47 6.93 11.67
N MET A 68 -4.03 5.70 11.98
CA MET A 68 -4.51 4.50 11.28
C MET A 68 -4.63 3.28 12.19
N HIS A 69 -5.49 2.35 11.80
CA HIS A 69 -5.53 1.00 12.34
C HIS A 69 -4.82 0.04 11.37
N LEU A 70 -3.49 -0.04 11.46
CA LEU A 70 -2.69 -0.78 10.48
C LEU A 70 -3.04 -2.29 10.42
N SER A 71 -3.29 -2.93 11.56
CA SER A 71 -3.71 -4.33 11.61
C SER A 71 -5.08 -4.53 10.96
N SER A 72 -6.04 -3.64 11.23
CA SER A 72 -7.37 -3.67 10.60
C SER A 72 -7.29 -3.42 9.09
N LEU A 73 -6.39 -2.55 8.63
CA LEU A 73 -6.14 -2.33 7.20
C LEU A 73 -5.59 -3.61 6.55
N GLY A 74 -4.59 -4.24 7.16
CA GLY A 74 -4.05 -5.52 6.69
C GLY A 74 -5.13 -6.59 6.60
N LEU A 75 -5.93 -6.76 7.66
CA LEU A 75 -7.05 -7.71 7.68
C LEU A 75 -8.07 -7.39 6.59
N SER A 76 -8.42 -6.11 6.42
CA SER A 76 -9.33 -5.60 5.40
C SER A 76 -8.87 -5.93 3.98
N LEU A 77 -7.57 -5.82 3.69
CA LEU A 77 -6.98 -6.18 2.39
C LEU A 77 -6.99 -7.69 2.12
N MET A 78 -7.03 -8.50 3.18
CA MET A 78 -7.11 -9.96 3.14
C MET A 78 -8.54 -10.49 3.32
N THR A 79 -9.55 -9.62 3.39
CA THR A 79 -10.96 -10.02 3.58
C THR A 79 -11.65 -10.08 2.23
N LEU A 80 -12.44 -11.13 1.98
CA LEU A 80 -13.31 -11.25 0.81
C LEU A 80 -14.29 -10.08 0.77
N ASP A 81 -14.25 -9.31 -0.33
CA ASP A 81 -15.12 -8.17 -0.56
C ASP A 81 -16.41 -8.60 -1.26
N LEU A 82 -17.53 -8.50 -0.55
CA LEU A 82 -18.86 -8.87 -1.04
C LEU A 82 -19.72 -7.65 -1.37
N ARG A 83 -19.15 -6.43 -1.37
CA ARG A 83 -19.89 -5.21 -1.74
C ARG A 83 -20.40 -5.31 -3.17
N GLY A 84 -21.67 -4.92 -3.37
CA GLY A 84 -22.31 -4.91 -4.68
C GLY A 84 -22.65 -6.28 -5.26
N THR A 85 -22.47 -7.37 -4.50
CA THR A 85 -22.95 -8.71 -4.87
C THR A 85 -24.47 -8.72 -4.98
N LYS A 86 -25.00 -9.33 -6.05
CA LYS A 86 -26.43 -9.25 -6.42
C LYS A 86 -27.20 -10.56 -6.26
N SER A 87 -26.54 -11.63 -5.85
CA SER A 87 -27.18 -12.91 -5.58
C SER A 87 -26.34 -13.77 -4.67
N ILE A 88 -26.97 -14.80 -4.12
CA ILE A 88 -26.29 -15.81 -3.29
C ILE A 88 -25.35 -16.65 -4.16
N GLU A 89 -25.72 -16.92 -5.41
CA GLU A 89 -24.84 -17.61 -6.35
C GLU A 89 -23.58 -16.78 -6.67
N GLU A 90 -23.71 -15.45 -6.83
CA GLU A 90 -22.56 -14.58 -7.02
C GLU A 90 -21.68 -14.53 -5.76
N LEU A 91 -22.29 -14.50 -4.57
CA LEU A 91 -21.56 -14.61 -3.29
C LEU A 91 -20.72 -15.89 -3.25
N LYS A 92 -21.34 -17.04 -3.55
CA LYS A 92 -20.68 -18.35 -3.59
C LYS A 92 -19.55 -18.39 -4.60
N SER A 93 -19.76 -17.85 -5.79
CA SER A 93 -18.73 -17.75 -6.83
C SER A 93 -17.52 -16.93 -6.37
N LYS A 94 -17.75 -15.73 -5.81
CA LYS A 94 -16.67 -14.89 -5.26
C LYS A 94 -15.92 -15.58 -4.12
N MET A 95 -16.64 -16.29 -3.25
CA MET A 95 -16.04 -17.07 -2.18
C MET A 95 -15.17 -18.21 -2.71
N LYS A 96 -15.65 -18.94 -3.71
CA LYS A 96 -14.89 -20.03 -4.36
C LYS A 96 -13.60 -19.51 -4.98
N ASP A 97 -13.68 -18.46 -5.81
CA ASP A 97 -12.51 -17.80 -6.40
C ASP A 97 -11.51 -17.33 -5.35
N PHE A 98 -12.03 -16.85 -4.21
CA PHE A 98 -11.20 -16.39 -3.11
C PHE A 98 -10.49 -17.55 -2.40
N ILE A 99 -11.15 -18.68 -2.20
CA ILE A 99 -10.55 -19.90 -1.62
C ILE A 99 -9.48 -20.47 -2.56
N GLU A 100 -9.76 -20.58 -3.85
CA GLU A 100 -8.87 -21.18 -4.86
C GLU A 100 -7.54 -20.43 -5.03
N ARG A 101 -7.50 -19.13 -4.73
CA ARG A 101 -6.24 -18.37 -4.67
C ARG A 101 -5.25 -18.88 -3.59
N GLY A 102 -5.68 -19.79 -2.72
CA GLY A 102 -4.85 -20.51 -1.78
C GLY A 102 -4.38 -19.68 -0.58
N GLY A 103 -3.61 -20.35 0.30
CA GLY A 103 -2.91 -19.74 1.43
C GLY A 103 -3.77 -19.34 2.63
N LYS A 104 -5.05 -19.73 2.67
CA LYS A 104 -6.00 -19.30 3.70
C LYS A 104 -6.28 -20.42 4.69
N LYS A 105 -6.34 -20.06 5.97
CA LYS A 105 -6.77 -20.96 7.07
C LYS A 105 -8.22 -20.74 7.49
N ALA A 106 -8.79 -19.61 7.05
CA ALA A 106 -10.19 -19.23 7.23
C ALA A 106 -10.54 -18.17 6.16
N VAL A 107 -11.82 -18.02 5.86
CA VAL A 107 -12.38 -16.99 4.98
C VAL A 107 -13.13 -15.96 5.83
N LEU A 108 -12.60 -14.75 5.86
CA LEU A 108 -13.34 -13.60 6.35
C LEU A 108 -13.95 -12.89 5.15
N GLY A 109 -15.27 -12.68 5.17
CA GLY A 109 -16.01 -11.94 4.16
C GLY A 109 -16.76 -10.76 4.77
N ARG A 110 -16.92 -9.67 4.01
CA ARG A 110 -17.66 -8.49 4.47
C ARG A 110 -18.37 -7.74 3.35
N GLY A 111 -19.38 -6.96 3.74
CA GLY A 111 -20.00 -5.96 2.87
C GLY A 111 -21.10 -6.50 1.95
N TRP A 112 -21.57 -7.72 2.16
CA TRP A 112 -22.81 -8.19 1.54
C TRP A 112 -23.99 -7.35 2.04
N ASP A 113 -25.03 -7.25 1.22
CA ASP A 113 -26.28 -6.55 1.52
C ASP A 113 -27.43 -7.34 0.88
N GLN A 114 -28.33 -7.86 1.70
CA GLN A 114 -29.44 -8.70 1.23
C GLN A 114 -30.44 -7.93 0.36
N GLU A 115 -30.53 -6.60 0.49
CA GLU A 115 -31.43 -5.79 -0.33
C GLU A 115 -30.99 -5.78 -1.80
N LEU A 116 -29.73 -6.10 -2.08
CA LEU A 116 -29.19 -6.24 -3.44
C LEU A 116 -29.39 -7.64 -4.02
N PHE A 117 -29.76 -8.62 -3.19
CA PHE A 117 -29.85 -10.03 -3.60
C PHE A 117 -31.16 -10.29 -4.34
N SER A 118 -31.07 -10.85 -5.54
CA SER A 118 -32.23 -11.20 -6.36
C SER A 118 -33.16 -12.21 -5.69
N GLU A 119 -32.65 -13.02 -4.75
CA GLU A 119 -33.43 -13.97 -3.97
C GLU A 119 -34.30 -13.31 -2.88
N GLY A 120 -34.06 -12.04 -2.54
CA GLY A 120 -34.82 -11.33 -1.50
C GLY A 120 -34.69 -11.96 -0.11
N ARG A 121 -33.55 -12.63 0.16
CA ARG A 121 -33.29 -13.30 1.44
C ARG A 121 -31.84 -13.13 1.87
N TRP A 122 -31.61 -13.37 3.15
CA TRP A 122 -30.29 -13.40 3.75
C TRP A 122 -29.54 -14.67 3.31
N PRO A 123 -28.19 -14.63 3.21
CA PRO A 123 -27.39 -15.83 3.08
C PRO A 123 -27.54 -16.69 4.34
N ARG A 124 -27.51 -18.01 4.17
CA ARG A 124 -27.61 -19.01 5.23
C ARG A 124 -26.28 -19.75 5.36
N ALA A 125 -26.05 -20.36 6.52
CA ALA A 125 -24.90 -21.24 6.72
C ALA A 125 -24.78 -22.29 5.60
N SER A 126 -25.91 -22.90 5.20
CA SER A 126 -25.93 -23.89 4.11
C SER A 126 -25.42 -23.34 2.76
N ASP A 127 -25.66 -22.06 2.45
CA ASP A 127 -25.15 -21.46 1.21
C ASP A 127 -23.62 -21.34 1.24
N ILE A 128 -23.06 -21.14 2.43
CA ILE A 128 -21.62 -21.02 2.66
C ILE A 128 -20.97 -22.41 2.69
N ASP A 129 -21.60 -23.37 3.38
CA ASP A 129 -21.13 -24.75 3.53
C ASP A 129 -20.96 -25.46 2.18
N GLU A 130 -21.80 -25.14 1.18
CA GLU A 130 -21.68 -25.64 -0.20
C GLU A 130 -20.31 -25.32 -0.86
N VAL A 131 -19.63 -24.27 -0.41
CA VAL A 131 -18.38 -23.78 -1.00
C VAL A 131 -17.20 -23.89 -0.04
N ALA A 132 -17.44 -23.74 1.26
CA ALA A 132 -16.42 -23.68 2.29
C ALA A 132 -15.69 -25.02 2.52
N GLY A 133 -16.42 -26.14 2.39
CA GLY A 133 -15.93 -27.43 2.87
C GLY A 133 -15.61 -27.36 4.36
N ASP A 134 -14.41 -27.83 4.75
CA ASP A 134 -13.93 -27.74 6.14
C ASP A 134 -13.23 -26.40 6.47
N LEU A 135 -13.18 -25.45 5.51
CA LEU A 135 -12.51 -24.17 5.71
C LEU A 135 -13.44 -23.22 6.50
N PRO A 136 -13.05 -22.75 7.70
CA PRO A 136 -13.86 -21.82 8.49
C PRO A 136 -14.04 -20.45 7.82
#